data_AF-A0A0E3R1N5-F1
#
_entry.id   AF-A0A0E3R1N5-F1
#
_cell.length_a   1.000
_cell.length_b   1.000
_cell.length_c   1.000
_cell.angle_alpha   90.00
_cell.angle_beta   90.00
_cell.angle_gamma   90.00
#
_symmetry.space_group_name_H-M   'P 1'
#
loop_
_entity.id
_entity.type
_entity.pdbx_description
1 polymer ?
#
loop_
_entity_poly.entity_id
_entity_poly.type
_entity_poly.pdbx_seq_one_letter_code
_entity_poly.pdbx_strand_id
1 'polypeptide(L)'
;MPEGVSVDFGALPDRQGKWPADANNYCVHTGKKSTFYYSDASFSNPELNGPVFLGSGRYSLLLSTKLEQKSGRLFVIISGNDNTLNKI
;
A
#
# COMPACT_ATOMS: atom_id res chain seq x y z
N MET A 1 -2.63 -12.92 3.95
CA MET A 1 -3.89 -12.44 4.51
C MET A 1 -4.87 -13.59 4.68
N PRO A 2 -5.58 -13.69 5.82
CA PRO A 2 -6.67 -14.64 5.99
C PRO A 2 -7.76 -14.47 4.93
N GLU A 3 -8.61 -15.49 4.77
CA GLU A 3 -9.76 -15.42 3.88
C GLU A 3 -10.69 -14.26 4.26
N GLY A 4 -11.18 -13.52 3.26
CA GLY A 4 -12.04 -12.36 3.46
C GLY A 4 -11.31 -11.13 4.01
N VAL A 5 -9.98 -11.18 4.09
CA VAL A 5 -9.11 -10.06 4.47
C VAL A 5 -8.31 -9.58 3.27
N SER A 6 -8.30 -8.27 3.03
CA SER A 6 -7.42 -7.61 2.06
C SER A 6 -6.90 -6.29 2.60
N VAL A 7 -5.83 -5.77 1.99
CA VAL A 7 -5.18 -4.53 2.39
C VAL A 7 -4.84 -3.68 1.17
N ASP A 8 -5.20 -2.40 1.21
CA ASP A 8 -4.72 -1.37 0.29
C ASP A 8 -3.62 -0.54 0.98
N PHE A 9 -2.48 -0.36 0.30
CA PHE A 9 -1.41 0.52 0.75
C PHE A 9 -1.28 1.74 -0.19
N GLY A 10 -1.27 2.93 0.40
CA GLY A 10 -1.05 4.18 -0.34
C GLY A 10 -2.26 4.66 -1.15
N ALA A 11 -3.44 4.11 -0.87
CA ALA A 11 -4.72 4.58 -1.38
C ALA A 11 -5.82 4.34 -0.34
N LEU A 12 -6.84 5.19 -0.39
CA LEU A 12 -8.12 4.92 0.24
C LEU A 12 -9.07 4.26 -0.79
N PRO A 13 -10.03 3.44 -0.35
CA PRO A 13 -11.06 2.89 -1.22
C PRO A 13 -11.79 3.98 -2.01
N ASP A 14 -12.08 3.69 -3.28
CA ASP A 14 -12.70 4.60 -4.26
C ASP A 14 -11.89 5.89 -4.53
N ARG A 15 -10.64 5.94 -4.07
CA ARG A 15 -9.73 7.08 -4.23
C ARG A 15 -8.41 6.69 -4.90
N GLN A 16 -8.36 5.56 -5.59
CA GLN A 16 -7.17 5.13 -6.33
C GLN A 16 -6.72 6.19 -7.35
N GLY A 17 -7.66 6.86 -8.03
CA GLY A 17 -7.37 7.98 -8.93
C GLY A 17 -6.90 9.27 -8.25
N LYS A 18 -6.82 9.32 -6.91
CA LYS A 18 -6.25 10.44 -6.14
C LYS A 18 -4.79 10.21 -5.80
N TRP A 19 -4.20 9.09 -6.22
CA TRP A 19 -2.78 8.83 -6.04
C TRP A 19 -1.91 10.01 -6.53
N PRO A 20 -0.86 10.41 -5.80
CA PRO A 20 -0.34 9.84 -4.54
C PRO A 20 -0.87 10.55 -3.28
N ALA A 21 -1.99 11.28 -3.33
CA ALA A 21 -2.46 12.10 -2.21
C ALA A 21 -2.70 11.29 -0.91
N ASP A 22 -3.10 10.03 -1.05
CA ASP A 22 -3.39 9.12 0.06
C ASP A 22 -2.22 8.16 0.37
N ALA A 23 -1.00 8.48 -0.09
CA ALA A 23 0.19 7.63 0.05
C ALA A 23 0.55 7.25 1.50
N ASN A 24 0.10 8.03 2.49
CA ASN A 24 0.36 7.81 3.91
C ASN A 24 -0.71 6.94 4.59
N ASN A 25 -1.68 6.45 3.83
CA ASN A 25 -2.78 5.69 4.39
C ASN A 25 -2.68 4.22 3.98
N TYR A 26 -3.22 3.36 4.83
CA TYR A 26 -3.55 2.00 4.45
C TYR A 26 -4.94 1.63 4.96
N CYS A 27 -5.61 0.76 4.24
CA CYS A 27 -6.96 0.31 4.55
C CYS A 27 -6.96 -1.21 4.70
N VAL A 28 -7.51 -1.70 5.81
CA VAL A 28 -7.71 -3.14 6.02
C VAL A 28 -9.19 -3.45 5.87
N HIS A 29 -9.48 -4.37 4.96
CA HIS A 29 -10.82 -4.87 4.69
C HIS A 29 -11.02 -6.21 5.38
N THR A 30 -12.14 -6.37 6.07
CA THR A 30 -12.56 -7.62 6.72
C THR A 30 -14.05 -7.84 6.44
N GLY A 31 -14.37 -8.76 5.53
CA GLY A 31 -15.74 -8.94 5.06
C GLY A 31 -16.34 -7.63 4.51
N LYS A 32 -17.40 -7.11 5.14
CA LYS A 32 -18.06 -5.84 4.76
C LYS A 32 -17.50 -4.60 5.46
N LYS A 33 -16.51 -4.74 6.33
CA LYS A 33 -15.95 -3.63 7.12
C LYS A 33 -14.58 -3.22 6.58
N SER A 34 -14.41 -1.92 6.39
CA SER A 34 -13.12 -1.29 6.08
C SER A 34 -12.65 -0.46 7.27
N THR A 35 -11.38 -0.57 7.64
CA THR A 35 -10.77 0.24 8.70
C THR A 35 -9.57 0.99 8.14
N PHE A 36 -9.52 2.29 8.39
CA PHE A 36 -8.51 3.20 7.85
C PHE A 36 -7.44 3.51 8.89
N TYR A 37 -6.20 3.55 8.43
CA TYR A 37 -5.06 3.85 9.27
C TYR A 37 -4.14 4.83 8.57
N TYR A 38 -3.56 5.71 9.38
CA TYR A 38 -2.51 6.62 8.98
C TYR A 38 -1.14 6.00 9.30
N SER A 39 -0.14 6.31 8.48
CA SER A 39 1.25 5.95 8.63
C SER A 39 2.13 7.19 8.45
N ASP A 40 3.14 7.34 9.31
CA ASP A 40 4.14 8.41 9.17
C ASP A 40 5.03 8.21 7.93
N ALA A 41 5.16 6.96 7.47
CA ALA A 41 5.81 6.58 6.22
C ALA A 41 4.80 6.52 5.07
N SER A 42 5.28 6.80 3.86
CA SER A 42 4.48 6.75 2.63
C SER A 42 4.69 5.43 1.88
N PHE A 43 3.65 4.86 1.31
CA PHE A 43 3.72 3.61 0.54
C PHE A 43 3.91 3.81 -0.97
N SER A 44 3.82 5.05 -1.44
CA SER A 44 4.00 5.41 -2.85
C SER A 44 4.31 6.91 -3.02
N ASN A 45 4.79 7.30 -4.20
CA ASN A 45 4.99 8.68 -4.63
C ASN A 45 5.01 8.73 -6.17
N PRO A 46 5.05 9.91 -6.82
CA PRO A 46 5.11 10.00 -8.29
C PRO A 46 6.27 9.24 -8.96
N GLU A 47 7.34 8.93 -8.21
CA GLU A 47 8.51 8.18 -8.67
C GLU A 47 8.39 6.66 -8.45
N LEU A 48 7.38 6.20 -7.72
CA LEU A 48 7.13 4.81 -7.33
C LEU A 48 5.89 4.25 -8.03
N ASN A 49 5.80 2.92 -8.09
CA ASN A 49 4.75 2.21 -8.78
C ASN A 49 3.41 2.19 -8.01
N GLY A 50 2.68 3.32 -7.99
CA GLY A 50 1.26 3.35 -7.59
C GLY A 50 0.95 2.86 -6.16
N PRO A 51 -0.34 2.75 -5.81
CA PRO A 51 -0.77 2.02 -4.63
C PRO A 51 -0.61 0.50 -4.82
N VAL A 52 -0.60 -0.25 -3.71
CA VAL A 52 -0.44 -1.71 -3.70
C VAL A 52 -1.65 -2.38 -3.06
N PHE A 53 -2.21 -3.38 -3.75
CA PHE A 53 -3.27 -4.24 -3.21
C PHE A 53 -2.74 -5.61 -2.81
N LEU A 54 -3.11 -6.06 -1.61
CA LEU A 54 -2.96 -7.44 -1.16
C LEU A 54 -4.32 -8.04 -0.88
N GLY A 55 -4.76 -8.95 -1.75
CA GLY A 55 -5.96 -9.75 -1.55
C GLY A 55 -5.82 -10.81 -0.45
N SER A 56 -6.83 -11.66 -0.31
CA SER A 56 -6.72 -12.86 0.51
C SER A 56 -5.73 -13.85 -0.10
N GLY A 57 -4.92 -14.51 0.73
CA GLY A 57 -3.91 -15.47 0.25
C GLY A 57 -2.58 -15.41 1.00
N ARG A 58 -1.65 -16.28 0.61
CA ARG A 58 -0.31 -16.32 1.19
C ARG A 58 0.66 -15.53 0.30
N TYR A 59 1.42 -14.62 0.91
CA TYR A 59 2.36 -13.76 0.20
C TYR A 59 3.73 -13.84 0.85
N SER A 60 4.78 -13.84 0.02
CA SER A 60 6.16 -13.53 0.43
C SER A 60 6.48 -12.15 -0.10
N LEU A 61 6.62 -11.18 0.80
CA LEU A 61 6.87 -9.79 0.47
C LEU A 61 8.31 -9.41 0.81
N LEU A 62 8.93 -8.64 -0.06
CA LEU A 62 10.13 -7.88 0.24
C LEU A 62 9.72 -6.44 0.57
N LEU A 63 10.12 -5.99 1.75
CA LEU A 63 9.95 -4.61 2.19
C LEU A 63 11.31 -3.92 2.13
N SER A 64 11.38 -2.84 1.38
CA SER A 64 12.55 -1.97 1.34
C SER A 64 12.13 -0.53 1.62
N THR A 65 13.08 0.29 2.03
CA THR A 65 12.79 1.69 2.38
C THR A 65 13.73 2.64 1.65
N LYS A 66 13.20 3.78 1.21
CA LYS A 66 13.97 4.88 0.63
C LYS A 66 13.64 6.17 1.37
N LEU A 67 14.66 6.87 1.85
CA LEU A 67 14.50 8.22 2.40
C LEU A 67 14.57 9.24 1.26
N GLU A 68 13.53 10.04 1.09
CA GLU A 68 13.55 11.17 0.17
C GLU A 68 14.19 12.38 0.86
N GLN A 69 15.40 12.73 0.43
CA GLN A 69 16.21 13.77 1.07
C GLN A 69 15.55 15.15 1.09
N LYS A 70 14.71 15.47 0.09
CA LYS A 70 14.07 16.78 -0.03
C LYS A 70 12.99 17.02 1.03
N SER A 71 12.17 16.01 1.29
CA SER A 71 11.04 16.10 2.24
C SER A 71 11.35 15.48 3.60
N GLY A 72 12.44 14.71 3.70
CA GLY A 72 12.72 13.85 4.86
C GLY A 72 11.76 12.66 4.98
N ARG A 73 10.93 12.39 3.96
CA ARG A 73 9.92 11.34 4.01
C ARG A 73 10.53 9.97 3.80
N LEU A 74 10.17 9.03 4.66
CA LEU A 74 10.47 7.61 4.47
C LEU A 74 9.40 6.98 3.57
N PHE A 75 9.84 6.39 2.46
CA PHE A 75 8.99 5.61 1.56
C PHE A 75 9.20 4.13 1.79
N VAL A 76 8.12 3.38 1.97
CA VAL A 76 8.08 1.93 1.99
C VAL A 76 7.79 1.43 0.59
N ILE A 77 8.70 0.62 0.06
CA ILE A 77 8.57 -0.03 -1.23
C ILE A 77 8.22 -1.48 -0.97
N ILE A 78 7.03 -1.87 -1.41
CA ILE A 78 6.49 -3.23 -1.26
C ILE A 78 6.63 -3.95 -2.60
N SER A 79 7.40 -5.03 -2.64
CA SER A 79 7.51 -5.91 -3.80
C SER A 79 7.19 -7.36 -3.43
N GLY A 80 6.64 -8.12 -4.37
CA GLY A 80 6.45 -9.56 -4.24
C GLY A 80 7.71 -10.28 -4.71
N ASN A 81 7.98 -11.45 -4.14
CA ASN A 81 9.06 -12.31 -4.68
C ASN A 81 8.68 -12.96 -6.03
N ASP A 82 7.39 -13.01 -6.37
CA ASP A 82 6.84 -13.40 -7.67
C ASP A 82 5.71 -12.41 -8.06
N ASN A 83 5.28 -12.39 -9.33
CA ASN A 83 4.29 -11.49 -9.99
C ASN A 83 2.87 -11.40 -9.36
N THR A 84 2.70 -11.66 -8.07
CA THR A 84 1.44 -11.71 -7.32
C THR A 84 1.01 -10.39 -6.70
N LEU A 85 1.79 -9.31 -6.87
CA LEU A 85 1.34 -7.97 -6.49
C LEU A 85 0.52 -7.35 -7.61
N ASN A 86 -0.75 -7.13 -7.34
CA ASN A 86 -1.59 -6.31 -8.19
C ASN A 86 -1.32 -4.84 -7.84
N LYS A 87 -0.68 -4.14 -8.78
CA LYS A 87 -0.65 -2.66 -8.78
C LYS A 87 -2.02 -2.20 -9.26
N ILE A 88 -2.67 -1.33 -8.48
CA ILE A 88 -3.99 -0.78 -8.82
C ILE A 88 -3.82 0.55 -9.53
#